data_AF-A0A1U7DMD0-F1
#
_entry.id   AF-A0A1U7DMD0-F1
#
_cell.length_a   1.000
_cell.length_b   1.000
_cell.length_c   1.000
_cell.angle_alpha   90.00
_cell.angle_beta   90.00
_cell.angle_gamma   90.00
#
_symmetry.space_group_name_H-M   'P 1'
#
loop_
_entity.id
_entity.type
_entity.pdbx_description
1 polymer ?
#
loop_
_entity_poly.entity_id
_entity_poly.type
_entity_poly.pdbx_seq_one_letter_code
_entity_poly.pdbx_strand_id
1 'polypeptide(L)'
;MLLPLGAAAAPYAAMVIDARTGEVLHSRNAETRLHPASLTKMMTLYITFEAVERGELSLDTEVTISRNAASEPPSKLGLKPGQKIAIRYLIRAAAVKSANDAATALGEAVSGSEAAFARRMNRTAKAIGMRNSTFRNAHGLTADGHLSTAEDMTLLGRRLFYDYPQYYNLFSRRSTYAGIKQVSNTNRRFLGSYTGADGIKTGYTRAAGFNLVASAERGQERVIVTVFGGRSSATRNAKVAELMDLGFRRAPSRVAVRKPAKLPYIGPAVARTTNGDIEDAVAEATGSRVAGKTIRIVTAIDRSQRPTARPAPAAPPTEMIAALKEGVDSALANAIGGAVAAETASAVEAAQPARIAAIAPIGRPARLSETEVEVAVVAAIAAAPAAPATLAALAEVAPAADEPALQEAPASVAQAVAAAVPAPVAAPAAASAIRGNGKPTYVTATRSLVDPRPREVVTRASTSGGRHWAITLGKFPSRDAAERILLKTALAEIETLDQALRKVIQRSNGFEANFVGLSEERADLACRRLAARQQTCLTVGP
;
A
#
# COMPACT_ATOMS: atom_id res chain seq x y z
N MET A 1 -28.07 25.47 43.22
CA MET A 1 -27.29 24.23 43.01
C MET A 1 -27.33 23.90 41.52
N LEU A 2 -26.29 24.23 40.76
CA LEU A 2 -26.21 23.82 39.34
C LEU A 2 -25.85 22.33 39.30
N LEU A 3 -26.73 21.51 38.73
CA LEU A 3 -26.38 20.13 38.39
C LEU A 3 -25.25 20.13 37.35
N PRO A 4 -24.24 19.25 37.48
CA PRO A 4 -23.23 19.12 36.44
C PRO A 4 -23.91 18.60 35.17
N LEU A 5 -23.77 19.35 34.07
CA LEU A 5 -24.11 18.87 32.74
C LEU A 5 -23.23 17.65 32.43
N GLY A 6 -23.78 16.46 32.69
CA GLY A 6 -23.13 15.20 32.35
C GLY A 6 -22.77 15.22 30.87
N ALA A 7 -21.51 14.92 30.54
CA ALA A 7 -21.03 14.94 29.17
C ALA A 7 -21.84 13.93 28.34
N ALA A 8 -22.82 14.44 27.59
CA ALA A 8 -23.70 13.62 26.78
C ALA A 8 -22.86 12.79 25.80
N ALA A 9 -23.08 11.47 25.78
CA ALA A 9 -22.42 10.61 24.81
C ALA A 9 -22.80 11.08 23.40
N ALA A 10 -21.81 11.20 22.51
CA ALA A 10 -22.04 11.59 21.13
C ALA A 10 -23.14 10.70 20.52
N PRO A 11 -24.18 11.27 19.89
CA PRO A 11 -25.32 10.50 19.44
C PRO A 11 -24.89 9.49 18.37
N TYR A 12 -25.55 8.34 18.38
CA TYR A 12 -25.25 7.27 17.45
C TYR A 12 -25.63 7.66 16.02
N ALA A 13 -24.70 7.48 15.09
CA ALA A 13 -24.95 7.56 13.65
C ALA A 13 -24.23 6.41 12.93
N ALA A 14 -24.85 5.90 11.87
CA ALA A 14 -24.28 4.82 11.07
C ALA A 14 -24.76 4.83 9.61
N MET A 15 -23.93 4.25 8.75
CA MET A 15 -24.25 4.00 7.34
C MET A 15 -23.56 2.73 6.87
N VAL A 16 -24.23 1.99 5.98
CA VAL A 16 -23.73 0.79 5.31
C VAL A 16 -23.97 0.94 3.82
N ILE A 17 -22.95 0.70 3.00
CA ILE A 17 -23.07 0.70 1.53
C ILE A 17 -22.49 -0.57 0.91
N ASP A 18 -23.01 -0.93 -0.26
CA ASP A 18 -22.24 -1.70 -1.23
C ASP A 18 -21.21 -0.75 -1.87
N ALA A 19 -19.92 -1.03 -1.69
CA ALA A 19 -18.86 -0.20 -2.25
C ALA A 19 -18.87 -0.19 -3.79
N ARG A 20 -19.35 -1.27 -4.43
CA ARG A 20 -19.30 -1.50 -5.87
C ARG A 20 -20.25 -0.57 -6.61
N THR A 21 -21.49 -0.49 -6.14
CA THR A 21 -22.53 0.40 -6.70
C THR A 21 -22.53 1.79 -6.04
N GLY A 22 -22.17 1.86 -4.75
CA GLY A 22 -22.41 3.03 -3.90
C GLY A 22 -23.84 3.10 -3.36
N GLU A 23 -24.60 2.01 -3.43
CA GLU A 23 -25.96 1.90 -2.92
C GLU A 23 -25.99 1.83 -1.39
N VAL A 24 -26.99 2.48 -0.78
CA VAL A 24 -27.17 2.54 0.67
C VAL A 24 -27.99 1.34 1.15
N LEU A 25 -27.33 0.41 1.84
CA LEU A 25 -27.95 -0.81 2.35
C LEU A 25 -28.60 -0.62 3.73
N HIS A 26 -28.10 0.36 4.50
CA HIS A 26 -28.65 0.80 5.78
C HIS A 26 -28.14 2.20 6.14
N SER A 27 -28.98 3.03 6.76
CA SER A 27 -28.60 4.31 7.33
C SER A 27 -29.37 4.56 8.64
N ARG A 28 -28.74 5.26 9.58
CA ARG A 28 -29.38 5.79 10.79
C ARG A 28 -28.64 7.06 11.21
N ASN A 29 -29.33 8.20 11.27
CA ASN A 29 -28.73 9.50 11.59
C ASN A 29 -27.51 9.82 10.72
N ALA A 30 -27.48 9.35 9.46
CA ALA A 30 -26.27 9.29 8.67
C ALA A 30 -25.68 10.68 8.32
N GLU A 31 -26.54 11.69 8.24
CA GLU A 31 -26.23 13.10 7.99
C GLU A 31 -25.95 13.92 9.27
N THR A 32 -26.10 13.34 10.47
CA THR A 32 -25.88 14.07 11.73
C THR A 32 -24.42 14.51 11.84
N ARG A 33 -24.22 15.82 12.03
CA ARG A 33 -22.90 16.45 12.12
C ARG A 33 -22.28 16.18 13.49
N LEU A 34 -21.19 15.43 13.50
CA LEU A 34 -20.51 14.92 14.68
C LEU A 34 -19.00 15.07 14.56
N HIS A 35 -18.29 15.08 15.69
CA HIS A 35 -16.82 15.11 15.65
C HIS A 35 -16.28 13.79 15.03
N PRO A 36 -15.56 13.85 13.89
CA PRO A 36 -15.00 12.65 13.24
C PRO A 36 -13.86 12.01 14.04
N ALA A 37 -13.26 12.72 15.00
CA ALA A 37 -12.00 12.34 15.63
C ALA A 37 -10.94 11.97 14.56
N SER A 38 -10.09 10.98 14.84
CA SER A 38 -9.07 10.48 13.89
C SER A 38 -9.60 9.84 12.60
N LEU A 39 -10.92 9.77 12.34
CA LEU A 39 -11.43 9.50 10.98
C LEU A 39 -10.95 10.59 9.99
N THR A 40 -10.76 11.82 10.47
CA THR A 40 -10.12 12.94 9.77
C THR A 40 -8.86 12.55 9.00
N LYS A 41 -8.04 11.64 9.54
CA LYS A 41 -6.79 11.20 8.89
C LYS A 41 -7.01 10.47 7.57
N MET A 42 -8.22 10.00 7.28
CA MET A 42 -8.58 9.49 5.94
C MET A 42 -8.49 10.59 4.88
N MET A 43 -8.96 11.82 5.19
CA MET A 43 -8.85 12.97 4.28
C MET A 43 -7.40 13.41 4.14
N THR A 44 -6.66 13.43 5.24
CA THR A 44 -5.23 13.75 5.26
C THR A 44 -4.42 12.81 4.38
N LEU A 45 -4.68 11.50 4.48
CA LEU A 45 -4.06 10.48 3.64
C LEU A 45 -4.52 10.58 2.18
N TYR A 46 -5.82 10.78 1.92
CA TYR A 46 -6.36 10.97 0.57
C TYR A 46 -5.65 12.11 -0.18
N ILE A 47 -5.48 13.26 0.48
CA ILE A 47 -4.79 14.42 -0.08
C ILE A 47 -3.27 14.18 -0.19
N THR A 48 -2.67 13.46 0.76
CA THR A 48 -1.25 13.07 0.66
C THR A 48 -1.04 12.15 -0.56
N PHE A 49 -1.96 11.22 -0.82
CA PHE A 49 -1.89 10.33 -1.99
C PHE A 49 -2.10 11.08 -3.30
N GLU A 50 -2.99 12.09 -3.33
CA GLU A 50 -3.12 13.03 -4.45
C GLU A 50 -1.78 13.74 -4.71
N ALA A 51 -1.15 14.30 -3.67
CA ALA A 51 0.12 15.01 -3.78
C ALA A 51 1.27 14.11 -4.28
N VAL A 52 1.30 12.84 -3.86
CA VAL A 52 2.26 11.84 -4.40
C VAL A 52 1.97 11.51 -5.87
N GLU A 53 0.70 11.26 -6.24
CA GLU A 53 0.33 10.94 -7.63
C GLU A 53 0.67 12.10 -8.59
N ARG A 54 0.51 13.34 -8.12
CA ARG A 54 0.77 14.56 -8.89
C ARG A 54 2.23 15.00 -8.88
N GLY A 55 3.10 14.32 -8.12
CA GLY A 55 4.51 14.68 -8.00
C GLY A 55 4.77 15.99 -7.25
N GLU A 56 3.82 16.47 -6.44
CA GLU A 56 4.06 17.59 -5.49
C GLU A 56 5.14 17.21 -4.47
N LEU A 57 5.20 15.90 -4.13
CA LEU A 57 6.18 15.27 -3.25
C LEU A 57 6.32 13.79 -3.61
N SER A 58 7.38 13.13 -3.16
CA SER A 58 7.56 11.68 -3.32
C SER A 58 7.42 10.95 -1.98
N LEU A 59 7.31 9.62 -2.02
CA LEU A 59 7.34 8.78 -0.82
C LEU A 59 8.67 8.87 -0.04
N ASP A 60 9.72 9.39 -0.68
CA ASP A 60 11.09 9.55 -0.15
C ASP A 60 11.46 10.99 0.17
N THR A 61 10.57 11.95 -0.10
CA THR A 61 10.75 13.33 0.38
C THR A 61 10.90 13.31 1.90
N GLU A 62 12.04 13.80 2.39
CA GLU A 62 12.27 14.01 3.82
C GLU A 62 11.49 15.24 4.30
N VAL A 63 10.67 15.07 5.33
CA VAL A 63 10.00 16.16 6.01
C VAL A 63 10.77 16.50 7.29
N THR A 64 11.18 17.76 7.42
CA THR A 64 11.67 18.31 8.69
C THR A 64 10.48 18.57 9.61
N ILE A 65 10.42 17.89 10.74
CA ILE A 65 9.31 17.97 11.69
C ILE A 65 9.29 19.32 12.40
N SER A 66 8.17 20.01 12.32
CA SER A 66 7.96 21.30 13.00
C SER A 66 7.80 21.14 14.51
N ARG A 67 7.93 22.25 15.25
CA ARG A 67 7.55 22.30 16.68
C ARG A 67 6.06 22.00 16.88
N ASN A 68 5.20 22.47 15.97
CA ASN A 68 3.76 22.25 16.00
C ASN A 68 3.45 20.74 15.95
N ALA A 69 3.87 20.06 14.89
CA ALA A 69 3.66 18.63 14.71
C ALA A 69 4.24 17.78 15.87
N ALA A 70 5.44 18.11 16.38
CA ALA A 70 6.00 17.38 17.52
C ALA A 70 5.24 17.61 18.85
N SER A 71 4.65 18.80 19.03
CA SER A 71 3.91 19.18 20.24
C SER A 71 2.55 18.47 20.39
N GLU A 72 2.01 17.91 19.30
CA GLU A 72 0.71 17.24 19.25
C GLU A 72 0.46 16.28 20.43
N PRO A 73 -0.74 16.30 21.04
CA PRO A 73 -1.16 15.30 22.02
C PRO A 73 -1.12 13.87 21.48
N PRO A 74 -0.89 12.84 22.32
CA PRO A 74 -1.04 11.43 21.92
C PRO A 74 -2.45 11.11 21.40
N SER A 75 -2.69 10.11 20.53
CA SER A 75 -1.74 9.14 19.95
C SER A 75 -0.73 9.79 19.02
N LYS A 76 0.56 9.58 19.25
CA LYS A 76 1.65 10.07 18.39
C LYS A 76 2.74 9.04 18.15
N LEU A 77 3.55 9.24 17.11
CA LEU A 77 4.72 8.43 16.81
C LEU A 77 5.87 8.75 17.80
N GLY A 78 5.98 10.01 18.22
CA GLY A 78 7.03 10.51 19.11
C GLY A 78 8.14 11.23 18.37
N LEU A 79 7.78 11.95 17.29
CA LEU A 79 8.73 12.73 16.49
C LEU A 79 9.25 13.95 17.27
N LYS A 80 10.52 14.31 17.05
CA LYS A 80 11.16 15.47 17.67
C LYS A 80 11.19 16.68 16.72
N PRO A 81 11.12 17.93 17.20
CA PRO A 81 11.32 19.11 16.34
C PRO A 81 12.69 19.05 15.65
N GLY A 82 12.74 19.43 14.37
CA GLY A 82 13.97 19.40 13.56
C GLY A 82 14.38 18.00 13.08
N GLN A 83 13.77 16.92 13.59
CA GLN A 83 13.98 15.57 13.06
C GLN A 83 13.55 15.51 11.60
N LYS A 84 14.29 14.78 10.77
CA LYS A 84 13.86 14.42 9.42
C LYS A 84 13.26 13.01 9.37
N ILE A 85 12.24 12.84 8.55
CA ILE A 85 11.63 11.53 8.27
C ILE A 85 10.93 11.52 6.91
N ALA A 86 11.08 10.42 6.17
CA ALA A 86 10.47 10.26 4.84
C ALA A 86 8.93 10.14 4.91
N ILE A 87 8.23 10.73 3.94
CA ILE A 87 6.76 10.69 3.76
C ILE A 87 6.18 9.28 3.91
N ARG A 88 6.83 8.25 3.35
CA ARG A 88 6.42 6.84 3.48
C ARG A 88 6.19 6.38 4.93
N TYR A 89 6.95 6.91 5.89
CA TYR A 89 6.84 6.54 7.29
C TYR A 89 5.78 7.36 8.03
N LEU A 90 5.62 8.64 7.67
CA LEU A 90 4.52 9.48 8.16
C LEU A 90 3.16 8.92 7.75
N ILE A 91 3.00 8.54 6.47
CA ILE A 91 1.83 7.84 5.93
C ILE A 91 1.51 6.58 6.76
N ARG A 92 2.51 5.73 6.98
CA ARG A 92 2.37 4.50 7.79
C ARG A 92 1.94 4.80 9.22
N ALA A 93 2.52 5.82 9.87
CA ALA A 93 2.18 6.22 11.23
C ALA A 93 0.75 6.78 11.34
N ALA A 94 0.34 7.62 10.40
CA ALA A 94 -1.01 8.20 10.36
C ALA A 94 -2.09 7.15 10.05
N ALA A 95 -1.85 6.25 9.10
CA ALA A 95 -2.78 5.17 8.74
C ALA A 95 -2.93 4.13 9.86
N VAL A 96 -1.80 3.57 10.33
CA VAL A 96 -1.78 2.40 11.22
C VAL A 96 -1.90 2.82 12.69
N LYS A 97 -0.95 3.64 13.19
CA LYS A 97 -0.93 4.06 14.61
C LYS A 97 -1.90 5.20 14.92
N SER A 98 -2.51 5.81 13.90
CA SER A 98 -3.34 7.00 14.04
C SER A 98 -2.57 8.18 14.65
N ALA A 99 -1.28 8.29 14.34
CA ALA A 99 -0.36 9.26 14.93
C ALA A 99 -0.72 10.71 14.53
N ASN A 100 -0.90 11.60 15.52
CA ASN A 100 -1.26 13.00 15.35
C ASN A 100 -0.08 13.80 14.76
N ASP A 101 1.08 13.71 15.41
CA ASP A 101 2.35 14.32 14.94
C ASP A 101 2.64 14.02 13.47
N ALA A 102 2.44 12.77 13.04
CA ALA A 102 2.63 12.40 11.65
C ALA A 102 1.58 13.00 10.69
N ALA A 103 0.33 13.15 11.13
CA ALA A 103 -0.73 13.73 10.30
C ALA A 103 -0.56 15.25 10.15
N THR A 104 -0.19 15.96 11.22
CA THR A 104 0.13 17.39 11.19
C THR A 104 1.35 17.65 10.30
N ALA A 105 2.41 16.85 10.44
CA ALA A 105 3.60 16.93 9.57
C ALA A 105 3.29 16.64 8.08
N LEU A 106 2.38 15.71 7.77
CA LEU A 106 1.90 15.51 6.39
C LEU A 106 1.16 16.74 5.86
N GLY A 107 0.27 17.33 6.67
CA GLY A 107 -0.48 18.52 6.28
C GLY A 107 0.42 19.73 6.01
N GLU A 108 1.39 19.96 6.89
CA GLU A 108 2.43 20.99 6.74
C GLU A 108 3.31 20.73 5.50
N ALA A 109 3.72 19.49 5.25
CA ALA A 109 4.53 19.16 4.06
C ALA A 109 3.75 19.35 2.74
N VAL A 110 2.46 19.04 2.71
CA VAL A 110 1.60 19.12 1.50
C VAL A 110 1.10 20.55 1.22
N SER A 111 1.01 21.43 2.21
CA SER A 111 0.39 22.76 2.04
C SER A 111 1.12 23.91 2.75
N GLY A 112 2.34 23.68 3.25
CA GLY A 112 3.20 24.67 3.91
C GLY A 112 2.78 25.03 5.33
N SER A 113 1.51 24.85 5.69
CA SER A 113 0.98 25.02 7.05
C SER A 113 -0.30 24.23 7.24
N GLU A 114 -0.61 23.87 8.50
CA GLU A 114 -1.86 23.17 8.81
C GLU A 114 -3.11 23.99 8.46
N ALA A 115 -3.10 25.31 8.66
CA ALA A 115 -4.23 26.18 8.29
C ALA A 115 -4.48 26.18 6.76
N ALA A 116 -3.42 26.14 5.95
CA ALA A 116 -3.55 25.98 4.50
C ALA A 116 -4.01 24.57 4.12
N PHE A 117 -3.56 23.55 4.85
CA PHE A 117 -4.00 22.17 4.67
C PHE A 117 -5.48 21.99 4.98
N ALA A 118 -5.99 22.53 6.09
CA ALA A 118 -7.41 22.53 6.44
C ALA A 118 -8.27 23.19 5.35
N ARG A 119 -7.79 24.28 4.72
CA ARG A 119 -8.45 24.85 3.53
C ARG A 119 -8.46 23.89 2.35
N ARG A 120 -7.36 23.16 2.08
CA ARG A 120 -7.33 22.10 1.04
C ARG A 120 -8.32 20.97 1.37
N MET A 121 -8.33 20.49 2.61
CA MET A 121 -9.28 19.47 3.10
C MET A 121 -10.75 19.84 2.83
N ASN A 122 -11.14 21.10 3.08
CA ASN A 122 -12.51 21.54 2.85
C ASN A 122 -12.86 21.68 1.35
N ARG A 123 -11.92 22.11 0.50
CA ARG A 123 -12.14 22.09 -0.97
C ARG A 123 -12.25 20.67 -1.52
N THR A 124 -11.36 19.77 -1.08
CA THR A 124 -11.42 18.34 -1.43
C THR A 124 -12.71 17.69 -0.95
N ALA A 125 -13.19 18.03 0.26
CA ALA A 125 -14.50 17.59 0.77
C ALA A 125 -15.65 18.00 -0.15
N LYS A 126 -15.74 19.29 -0.53
CA LYS A 126 -16.77 19.78 -1.47
C LYS A 126 -16.74 19.01 -2.80
N ALA A 127 -15.56 18.75 -3.35
CA ALA A 127 -15.41 18.03 -4.61
C ALA A 127 -15.67 16.51 -4.54
N ILE A 128 -15.38 15.86 -3.41
CA ILE A 128 -15.82 14.46 -3.17
C ILE A 128 -17.34 14.37 -3.14
N GLY A 129 -18.01 15.44 -2.67
CA GLY A 129 -19.45 15.49 -2.38
C GLY A 129 -19.78 15.46 -0.88
N MET A 130 -18.79 15.65 0.00
CA MET A 130 -18.96 15.64 1.46
C MET A 130 -19.57 16.95 1.97
N ARG A 131 -20.88 17.13 1.76
CA ARG A 131 -21.59 18.40 1.94
C ARG A 131 -21.68 18.87 3.39
N ASN A 132 -21.60 17.94 4.35
CA ASN A 132 -21.86 18.21 5.76
C ASN A 132 -20.56 18.23 6.63
N SER A 133 -19.40 18.17 5.98
CA SER A 133 -18.07 18.12 6.60
C SER A 133 -17.36 19.46 6.67
N THR A 134 -16.62 19.67 7.75
CA THR A 134 -15.74 20.82 7.95
C THR A 134 -14.52 20.38 8.77
N PHE A 135 -13.35 20.54 8.19
CA PHE A 135 -12.05 20.20 8.78
C PHE A 135 -11.33 21.47 9.23
N ARG A 136 -10.81 21.44 10.47
CA ARG A 136 -10.00 22.49 11.10
C ARG A 136 -8.53 22.13 11.22
N ASN A 137 -8.21 20.84 11.31
CA ASN A 137 -6.87 20.31 11.53
C ASN A 137 -6.65 18.96 10.79
N ALA A 138 -5.40 18.55 10.63
CA ALA A 138 -5.02 17.37 9.84
C ALA A 138 -5.17 16.04 10.59
N HIS A 139 -5.27 16.08 11.92
CA HIS A 139 -5.22 14.89 12.79
C HIS A 139 -6.60 14.52 13.37
N GLY A 140 -7.52 15.47 13.50
CA GLY A 140 -8.85 15.26 14.06
C GLY A 140 -8.88 15.16 15.59
N LEU A 141 -8.15 16.03 16.30
CA LEU A 141 -8.52 16.34 17.69
C LEU A 141 -9.75 17.27 17.67
N THR A 142 -10.55 17.21 18.73
CA THR A 142 -11.75 18.04 18.87
C THR A 142 -11.38 19.52 18.80
N ALA A 143 -12.00 20.24 17.86
CA ALA A 143 -11.93 21.68 17.69
C ALA A 143 -13.31 22.20 17.25
N ASP A 144 -13.60 23.46 17.51
CA ASP A 144 -14.92 24.02 17.18
C ASP A 144 -15.18 24.04 15.66
N GLY A 145 -16.39 23.66 15.28
CA GLY A 145 -16.77 23.41 13.89
C GLY A 145 -16.00 22.29 13.18
N HIS A 146 -15.15 21.49 13.86
CA HIS A 146 -14.52 20.30 13.26
C HIS A 146 -15.49 19.12 13.28
N LEU A 147 -16.34 19.04 12.25
CA LEU A 147 -17.49 18.14 12.18
C LEU A 147 -17.53 17.40 10.84
N SER A 148 -18.17 16.23 10.82
CA SER A 148 -18.45 15.42 9.64
C SER A 148 -19.62 14.49 9.93
N THR A 149 -19.99 13.61 9.02
CA THR A 149 -21.16 12.73 9.14
C THR A 149 -20.77 11.28 8.87
N ALA A 150 -21.67 10.34 9.19
CA ALA A 150 -21.44 8.94 8.84
C ALA A 150 -21.48 8.73 7.32
N GLU A 151 -22.28 9.52 6.60
CA GLU A 151 -22.33 9.52 5.14
C GLU A 151 -21.03 10.03 4.50
N ASP A 152 -20.59 11.23 4.86
CA ASP A 152 -19.40 11.85 4.29
C ASP A 152 -18.15 10.97 4.50
N MET A 153 -18.02 10.36 5.69
CA MET A 153 -16.92 9.45 6.01
C MET A 153 -17.02 8.10 5.27
N THR A 154 -18.23 7.64 4.97
CA THR A 154 -18.45 6.45 4.11
C THR A 154 -18.04 6.73 2.67
N LEU A 155 -18.45 7.89 2.13
CA LEU A 155 -18.09 8.36 0.79
C LEU A 155 -16.57 8.52 0.63
N LEU A 156 -15.90 9.11 1.64
CA LEU A 156 -14.44 9.22 1.69
C LEU A 156 -13.75 7.85 1.78
N GLY A 157 -14.28 6.92 2.60
CA GLY A 157 -13.78 5.54 2.67
C GLY A 157 -13.88 4.80 1.34
N ARG A 158 -14.98 5.00 0.61
CA ARG A 158 -15.19 4.49 -0.75
C ARG A 158 -14.19 5.10 -1.74
N ARG A 159 -13.93 6.40 -1.67
CA ARG A 159 -12.94 7.07 -2.54
C ARG A 159 -11.50 6.61 -2.28
N LEU A 160 -11.09 6.47 -1.01
CA LEU A 160 -9.78 5.90 -0.68
C LEU A 160 -9.52 4.53 -1.33
N PHE A 161 -10.55 3.68 -1.46
CA PHE A 161 -10.43 2.39 -2.10
C PHE A 161 -10.30 2.48 -3.64
N TYR A 162 -11.13 3.29 -4.30
CA TYR A 162 -11.17 3.36 -5.76
C TYR A 162 -10.12 4.28 -6.39
N ASP A 163 -9.83 5.42 -5.76
CA ASP A 163 -8.92 6.42 -6.31
C ASP A 163 -7.45 6.09 -5.97
N TYR A 164 -7.20 5.40 -4.85
CA TYR A 164 -5.87 5.07 -4.34
C TYR A 164 -5.66 3.59 -3.90
N PRO A 165 -6.08 2.59 -4.71
CA PRO A 165 -5.98 1.17 -4.35
C PRO A 165 -4.55 0.71 -4.01
N GLN A 166 -3.53 1.31 -4.63
CA GLN A 166 -2.11 1.03 -4.37
C GLN A 166 -1.67 1.33 -2.93
N TYR A 167 -2.38 2.20 -2.21
CA TYR A 167 -2.10 2.55 -0.82
C TYR A 167 -3.08 1.90 0.18
N TYR A 168 -4.16 1.28 -0.30
CA TYR A 168 -5.20 0.72 0.56
C TYR A 168 -4.69 -0.39 1.49
N ASN A 169 -3.66 -1.13 1.06
CA ASN A 169 -2.99 -2.16 1.86
C ASN A 169 -2.35 -1.64 3.17
N LEU A 170 -2.31 -0.33 3.41
CA LEU A 170 -1.88 0.24 4.67
C LEU A 170 -2.92 0.04 5.77
N PHE A 171 -4.21 0.04 5.42
CA PHE A 171 -5.31 -0.05 6.36
C PHE A 171 -5.56 -1.48 6.88
N SER A 172 -5.23 -2.51 6.07
CA SER A 172 -5.39 -3.93 6.40
C SER A 172 -4.27 -4.50 7.29
N ARG A 173 -3.10 -3.86 7.32
CA ARG A 173 -1.94 -4.29 8.13
C ARG A 173 -2.28 -4.33 9.61
N ARG A 174 -1.92 -5.40 10.32
CA ARG A 174 -2.04 -5.48 11.79
C ARG A 174 -0.96 -4.64 12.52
N SER A 175 0.19 -4.44 11.90
CA SER A 175 1.30 -3.59 12.36
C SER A 175 2.15 -3.12 11.16
N THR A 176 3.02 -2.13 11.38
CA THR A 176 3.97 -1.67 10.35
C THR A 176 5.18 -0.97 10.98
N TYR A 177 6.32 -0.96 10.27
CA TYR A 177 7.47 -0.16 10.67
C TYR A 177 7.29 1.28 10.18
N ALA A 178 7.28 2.22 11.13
CA ALA A 178 7.04 3.65 10.92
C ALA A 178 8.33 4.48 11.02
N GLY A 179 9.44 3.97 10.49
CA GLY A 179 10.71 4.70 10.34
C GLY A 179 11.58 4.74 11.60
N ILE A 180 10.96 4.87 12.79
CA ILE A 180 11.67 4.85 14.08
C ILE A 180 11.31 3.66 14.98
N LYS A 181 10.14 3.04 14.79
CA LYS A 181 9.70 1.87 15.56
C LYS A 181 8.58 1.11 14.86
N GLN A 182 8.37 -0.14 15.27
CA GLN A 182 7.18 -0.90 14.94
C GLN A 182 5.96 -0.30 15.65
N VAL A 183 4.83 -0.20 14.93
CA VAL A 183 3.56 0.30 15.48
C VAL A 183 2.41 -0.63 15.16
N SER A 184 1.52 -0.84 16.13
CA SER A 184 0.29 -1.63 15.98
C SER A 184 -0.83 -0.82 15.34
N ASN A 185 -1.66 -1.48 14.51
CA ASN A 185 -2.86 -0.86 13.95
C ASN A 185 -3.91 -0.61 15.04
N THR A 186 -4.44 0.60 15.08
CA THR A 186 -5.58 0.97 15.93
C THR A 186 -6.83 0.10 15.66
N ASN A 187 -7.02 -0.40 14.43
CA ASN A 187 -8.12 -1.31 14.06
C ASN A 187 -7.78 -2.82 14.21
N ARG A 188 -6.58 -3.19 14.72
CA ARG A 188 -6.08 -4.58 14.70
C ARG A 188 -7.00 -5.63 15.31
N ARG A 189 -7.87 -5.24 16.25
CA ARG A 189 -8.85 -6.17 16.86
C ARG A 189 -9.93 -6.56 15.87
N PHE A 190 -10.52 -5.60 15.15
CA PHE A 190 -11.55 -5.87 14.14
C PHE A 190 -10.98 -6.60 12.92
N LEU A 191 -9.83 -6.15 12.41
CA LEU A 191 -9.03 -6.86 11.38
C LEU A 191 -8.55 -8.25 11.82
N GLY A 192 -8.61 -8.53 13.12
CA GLY A 192 -8.26 -9.80 13.72
C GLY A 192 -9.43 -10.77 13.82
N SER A 193 -10.65 -10.24 13.99
CA SER A 193 -11.84 -11.01 14.39
C SER A 193 -12.91 -11.13 13.30
N TYR A 194 -12.91 -10.28 12.27
CA TYR A 194 -13.95 -10.27 11.25
C TYR A 194 -13.39 -10.72 9.89
N THR A 195 -13.91 -11.85 9.38
CA THR A 195 -13.48 -12.45 8.11
C THR A 195 -13.70 -11.50 6.93
N GLY A 196 -12.64 -11.28 6.16
CA GLY A 196 -12.64 -10.36 5.01
C GLY A 196 -12.35 -8.89 5.35
N ALA A 197 -12.23 -8.51 6.64
CA ALA A 197 -11.98 -7.12 7.02
C ALA A 197 -10.58 -6.63 6.64
N ASP A 198 -10.51 -5.51 5.93
CA ASP A 198 -9.27 -4.97 5.36
C ASP A 198 -9.09 -3.46 5.57
N GLY A 199 -10.02 -2.80 6.27
CA GLY A 199 -9.91 -1.38 6.56
C GLY A 199 -10.94 -0.86 7.56
N ILE A 200 -11.11 0.46 7.69
CA ILE A 200 -10.24 1.51 7.17
C ILE A 200 -9.60 2.25 8.35
N LYS A 201 -10.41 2.94 9.17
CA LYS A 201 -9.89 3.84 10.20
C LYS A 201 -10.77 3.94 11.43
N THR A 202 -10.17 3.83 12.61
CA THR A 202 -10.81 4.15 13.90
C THR A 202 -10.66 5.63 14.26
N GLY A 203 -11.64 6.18 14.99
CA GLY A 203 -11.56 7.48 15.67
C GLY A 203 -11.98 7.37 17.15
N TYR A 204 -11.40 8.20 18.02
CA TYR A 204 -11.89 8.42 19.38
C TYR A 204 -11.44 9.80 19.89
N THR A 205 -12.38 10.56 20.45
CA THR A 205 -12.16 11.62 21.43
C THR A 205 -13.33 11.59 22.42
N ARG A 206 -13.21 12.27 23.58
CA ARG A 206 -14.29 12.30 24.59
C ARG A 206 -15.60 12.85 24.02
N ALA A 207 -15.53 13.82 23.10
CA ALA A 207 -16.69 14.44 22.45
C ALA A 207 -17.18 13.70 21.19
N ALA A 208 -16.40 12.77 20.64
CA ALA A 208 -16.78 12.00 19.44
C ALA A 208 -17.37 10.62 19.78
N GLY A 209 -17.05 10.06 20.96
CA GLY A 209 -17.22 8.64 21.23
C GLY A 209 -16.26 7.78 20.39
N PHE A 210 -16.53 6.48 20.33
CA PHE A 210 -15.74 5.52 19.54
C PHE A 210 -16.31 5.39 18.13
N ASN A 211 -15.54 5.82 17.13
CA ASN A 211 -15.94 5.85 15.72
C ASN A 211 -15.12 4.84 14.88
N LEU A 212 -15.66 4.34 13.78
CA LEU A 212 -14.96 3.48 12.81
C LEU A 212 -15.61 3.58 11.44
N VAL A 213 -14.78 3.78 10.41
CA VAL A 213 -15.10 3.35 9.04
C VAL A 213 -14.38 2.03 8.79
N ALA A 214 -15.14 0.97 8.54
CA ALA A 214 -14.66 -0.36 8.23
C ALA A 214 -14.99 -0.74 6.78
N SER A 215 -14.17 -1.61 6.18
CA SER A 215 -14.53 -2.33 4.97
C SER A 215 -14.20 -3.81 5.14
N ALA A 216 -14.94 -4.64 4.43
CA ALA A 216 -14.67 -6.05 4.26
C ALA A 216 -15.04 -6.52 2.85
N GLU A 217 -14.36 -7.56 2.37
CA GLU A 217 -14.64 -8.23 1.10
C GLU A 217 -14.95 -9.72 1.32
N ARG A 218 -15.96 -10.23 0.63
CA ARG A 218 -16.35 -11.66 0.60
C ARG A 218 -16.65 -12.04 -0.85
N GLY A 219 -15.79 -12.85 -1.46
CA GLY A 219 -15.92 -13.20 -2.89
C GLY A 219 -15.83 -11.95 -3.77
N GLN A 220 -16.91 -11.61 -4.46
CA GLN A 220 -17.02 -10.39 -5.28
C GLN A 220 -17.81 -9.26 -4.61
N GLU A 221 -18.22 -9.42 -3.35
CA GLU A 221 -19.00 -8.43 -2.59
C GLU A 221 -18.06 -7.64 -1.68
N ARG A 222 -18.22 -6.30 -1.67
CA ARG A 222 -17.46 -5.41 -0.78
C ARG A 222 -18.40 -4.43 -0.11
N VAL A 223 -18.41 -4.47 1.22
CA VAL A 223 -19.23 -3.61 2.07
C VAL A 223 -18.34 -2.57 2.75
N ILE A 224 -18.87 -1.36 2.94
CA ILE A 224 -18.28 -0.34 3.82
C ILE A 224 -19.32 0.02 4.87
N VAL A 225 -18.89 0.03 6.13
CA VAL A 225 -19.70 0.38 7.31
C VAL A 225 -19.04 1.55 8.04
N THR A 226 -19.80 2.60 8.30
CA THR A 226 -19.39 3.69 9.20
C THR A 226 -20.26 3.69 10.45
N VAL A 227 -19.63 3.83 11.62
CA VAL A 227 -20.29 4.03 12.92
C VAL A 227 -19.63 5.19 13.65
N PHE A 228 -20.46 6.07 14.22
CA PHE A 228 -20.12 7.16 15.13
C PHE A 228 -20.79 6.94 16.50
N GLY A 229 -20.24 7.56 17.56
CA GLY A 229 -20.90 7.60 18.87
C GLY A 229 -20.91 6.26 19.63
N GLY A 230 -19.98 5.35 19.33
CA GLY A 230 -19.85 4.11 20.09
C GLY A 230 -19.45 4.38 21.55
N ARG A 231 -20.03 3.63 22.50
CA ARG A 231 -19.77 3.79 23.95
C ARG A 231 -18.39 3.27 24.38
N SER A 232 -17.91 2.22 23.72
CA SER A 232 -16.62 1.59 23.98
C SER A 232 -16.06 0.97 22.70
N SER A 233 -14.76 0.69 22.64
CA SER A 233 -14.18 0.00 21.48
C SER A 233 -14.82 -1.36 21.21
N ALA A 234 -15.27 -2.08 22.25
CA ALA A 234 -15.91 -3.39 22.12
C ALA A 234 -17.33 -3.27 21.55
N THR A 235 -18.17 -2.41 22.14
CA THR A 235 -19.55 -2.16 21.66
C THR A 235 -19.58 -1.61 20.23
N ARG A 236 -18.64 -0.71 19.91
CA ARG A 236 -18.40 -0.20 18.55
C ARG A 236 -18.04 -1.32 17.58
N ASN A 237 -17.10 -2.20 17.94
CA ASN A 237 -16.70 -3.31 17.06
C ASN A 237 -17.85 -4.30 16.83
N ALA A 238 -18.61 -4.65 17.87
CA ALA A 238 -19.77 -5.53 17.77
C ALA A 238 -20.84 -4.95 16.83
N LYS A 239 -21.19 -3.67 17.00
CA LYS A 239 -22.16 -3.00 16.12
C LYS A 239 -21.67 -2.88 14.67
N VAL A 240 -20.38 -2.66 14.44
CA VAL A 240 -19.80 -2.67 13.08
C VAL A 240 -19.86 -4.06 12.45
N ALA A 241 -19.60 -5.14 13.20
CA ALA A 241 -19.74 -6.51 12.70
C ALA A 241 -21.19 -6.83 12.31
N GLU A 242 -22.15 -6.53 13.20
CA GLU A 242 -23.59 -6.68 12.97
C GLU A 242 -24.06 -5.96 11.69
N LEU A 243 -23.63 -4.70 11.51
CA LEU A 243 -23.95 -3.90 10.33
C LEU A 243 -23.24 -4.39 9.06
N MET A 244 -22.04 -4.95 9.18
CA MET A 244 -21.30 -5.51 8.05
C MET A 244 -21.97 -6.82 7.57
N ASP A 245 -22.42 -7.68 8.48
CA ASP A 245 -23.19 -8.88 8.14
C ASP A 245 -24.60 -8.53 7.61
N LEU A 246 -25.23 -7.46 8.10
CA LEU A 246 -26.43 -6.90 7.47
C LEU A 246 -26.14 -6.43 6.03
N GLY A 247 -25.01 -5.78 5.81
CA GLY A 247 -24.56 -5.35 4.48
C GLY A 247 -24.40 -6.53 3.52
N PHE A 248 -23.66 -7.57 3.91
CA PHE A 248 -23.49 -8.76 3.05
C PHE A 248 -24.81 -9.50 2.80
N ARG A 249 -25.75 -9.54 3.75
CA ARG A 249 -27.09 -10.12 3.51
C ARG A 249 -27.97 -9.29 2.56
N ARG A 250 -27.67 -7.99 2.35
CA ARG A 250 -28.44 -7.08 1.50
C ARG A 250 -27.76 -6.75 0.18
N ALA A 251 -26.44 -6.93 0.08
CA ALA A 251 -25.69 -6.68 -1.14
C ALA A 251 -26.10 -7.69 -2.23
N PRO A 252 -26.39 -7.27 -3.48
CA PRO A 252 -26.74 -8.23 -4.52
C PRO A 252 -25.47 -8.95 -5.01
N SER A 253 -25.51 -10.28 -5.13
CA SER A 253 -24.29 -11.05 -5.44
C SER A 253 -23.74 -10.84 -6.86
N ARG A 254 -24.53 -10.26 -7.78
CA ARG A 254 -24.08 -9.82 -9.11
C ARG A 254 -24.56 -8.40 -9.39
N VAL A 255 -23.62 -7.46 -9.51
CA VAL A 255 -23.88 -6.04 -9.84
C VAL A 255 -22.79 -5.52 -10.79
N ALA A 256 -23.14 -4.54 -11.62
CA ALA A 256 -22.14 -3.77 -12.36
C ALA A 256 -21.40 -2.82 -11.40
N VAL A 257 -20.07 -2.85 -11.41
CA VAL A 257 -19.24 -1.99 -10.54
C VAL A 257 -19.26 -0.55 -11.06
N ARG A 258 -20.03 0.31 -10.40
CA ARG A 258 -20.12 1.75 -10.68
C ARG A 258 -19.02 2.50 -9.92
N LYS A 259 -17.78 2.41 -10.42
CA LYS A 259 -16.63 3.15 -9.87
C LYS A 259 -16.93 4.66 -9.82
N PRO A 260 -16.54 5.38 -8.76
CA PRO A 260 -16.61 6.84 -8.76
C PRO A 260 -15.78 7.45 -9.89
N ALA A 261 -16.22 8.57 -10.45
CA ALA A 261 -15.40 9.34 -11.39
C ALA A 261 -14.18 9.94 -10.68
N LYS A 262 -13.02 9.96 -11.36
CA LYS A 262 -11.81 10.58 -10.81
C LYS A 262 -12.03 12.09 -10.67
N LEU A 263 -11.66 12.64 -9.52
CA LEU A 263 -11.85 14.07 -9.25
C LEU A 263 -10.89 14.95 -10.08
N PRO A 264 -11.30 16.19 -10.41
CA PRO A 264 -10.34 17.22 -10.82
C PRO A 264 -9.32 17.46 -9.70
N TYR A 265 -8.11 17.86 -10.07
CA TYR A 265 -7.01 18.10 -9.13
C TYR A 265 -7.22 19.41 -8.36
N ILE A 266 -7.18 19.37 -7.02
CA ILE A 266 -7.46 20.54 -6.16
C ILE A 266 -6.21 20.94 -5.35
N GLY A 267 -5.11 21.06 -6.07
CA GLY A 267 -3.81 21.43 -5.50
C GLY A 267 -3.67 22.91 -5.11
N PRO A 268 -2.46 23.31 -4.68
CA PRO A 268 -2.15 24.69 -4.28
C PRO A 268 -2.20 25.72 -5.42
N ALA A 269 -2.23 25.27 -6.68
CA ALA A 269 -2.36 26.14 -7.85
C ALA A 269 -3.81 26.67 -8.02
N VAL A 270 -4.81 25.79 -7.87
CA VAL A 270 -6.24 26.16 -7.99
C VAL A 270 -6.65 27.19 -6.94
N ALA A 271 -6.07 27.10 -5.73
CA ALA A 271 -6.29 28.06 -4.66
C ALA A 271 -5.70 29.47 -4.92
N ARG A 272 -4.97 29.68 -6.02
CA ARG A 272 -4.41 30.98 -6.42
C ARG A 272 -5.15 31.63 -7.59
N THR A 273 -5.99 30.89 -8.32
CA THR A 273 -6.74 31.43 -9.48
C THR A 273 -8.15 31.87 -9.10
N THR A 274 -8.80 31.18 -8.16
CA THR A 274 -10.13 31.55 -7.66
C THR A 274 -10.06 32.21 -6.28
N ASN A 275 -10.72 33.36 -6.11
CA ASN A 275 -10.77 34.15 -4.85
C ASN A 275 -11.64 33.52 -3.74
N GLY A 276 -11.58 32.20 -3.58
CA GLY A 276 -12.38 31.42 -2.63
C GLY A 276 -13.59 30.71 -3.25
N ASP A 277 -14.02 31.12 -4.44
CA ASP A 277 -15.20 30.59 -5.11
C ASP A 277 -14.90 29.22 -5.77
N ILE A 278 -15.19 28.17 -4.99
CA ILE A 278 -14.96 26.77 -5.40
C ILE A 278 -15.89 26.36 -6.55
N GLU A 279 -17.02 27.06 -6.74
CA GLU A 279 -17.98 26.72 -7.79
C GLU A 279 -17.40 27.06 -9.16
N ASP A 280 -16.77 28.22 -9.31
CA ASP A 280 -15.97 28.54 -10.50
C ASP A 280 -14.73 27.65 -10.60
N ALA A 281 -14.03 27.33 -9.51
CA ALA A 281 -12.85 26.45 -9.57
C ALA A 281 -13.19 25.03 -10.08
N VAL A 282 -14.34 24.49 -9.67
CA VAL A 282 -14.81 23.17 -10.10
C VAL A 282 -15.46 23.27 -11.48
N ALA A 283 -16.27 24.29 -11.77
CA ALA A 283 -16.88 24.50 -13.08
C ALA A 283 -15.84 24.81 -14.17
N GLU A 284 -14.77 25.53 -13.86
CA GLU A 284 -13.61 25.75 -14.73
C GLU A 284 -12.85 24.43 -14.93
N ALA A 285 -12.64 23.63 -13.87
CA ALA A 285 -12.00 22.32 -14.00
C ALA A 285 -12.86 21.24 -14.71
N THR A 286 -14.19 21.37 -14.75
CA THR A 286 -15.10 20.43 -15.41
C THR A 286 -15.66 20.91 -16.75
N GLY A 287 -15.70 22.22 -16.99
CA GLY A 287 -16.38 22.87 -18.11
C GLY A 287 -15.48 23.78 -18.94
N SER A 288 -14.41 24.36 -18.35
CA SER A 288 -13.38 24.96 -19.17
C SER A 288 -12.53 23.85 -19.77
N ARG A 289 -12.49 23.81 -21.11
CA ARG A 289 -11.23 23.49 -21.78
C ARG A 289 -10.26 24.61 -21.42
N VAL A 290 -9.69 24.54 -20.21
CA VAL A 290 -8.35 25.05 -19.99
C VAL A 290 -7.56 24.41 -21.11
N ALA A 291 -7.15 25.23 -22.07
CA ALA A 291 -6.20 24.84 -23.09
C ALA A 291 -4.86 24.68 -22.36
N GLY A 292 -4.78 23.62 -21.54
CA GLY A 292 -3.52 23.03 -21.15
C GLY A 292 -2.84 22.80 -22.47
N LYS A 293 -1.82 23.63 -22.73
CA LYS A 293 -1.08 23.62 -23.98
C LYS A 293 -0.76 22.16 -24.21
N THR A 294 -1.46 21.57 -25.18
CA THR A 294 -1.14 20.23 -25.61
C THR A 294 0.16 20.47 -26.33
N ILE A 295 1.24 20.36 -25.55
CA ILE A 295 2.55 20.07 -26.09
C ILE A 295 2.33 18.70 -26.70
N ARG A 296 1.87 18.71 -27.96
CA ARG A 296 2.16 17.66 -28.91
C ARG A 296 3.67 17.64 -28.92
N ILE A 297 4.24 16.85 -28.01
CA ILE A 297 5.57 16.32 -28.22
C ILE A 297 5.37 15.50 -29.46
N VAL A 298 5.73 16.09 -30.60
CA VAL A 298 5.81 15.39 -31.87
C VAL A 298 6.96 14.41 -31.66
N THR A 299 6.63 13.24 -31.13
CA THR A 299 7.50 12.06 -31.11
C THR A 299 7.48 11.35 -32.47
N ALA A 300 7.12 12.07 -33.54
CA ALA A 300 7.56 11.72 -34.87
C ALA A 300 9.09 11.91 -34.88
N ILE A 301 9.78 10.79 -34.78
CA ILE A 301 11.22 10.71 -34.92
C ILE A 301 11.51 10.94 -36.40
N ASP A 302 11.79 12.19 -36.81
CA ASP A 302 12.05 12.59 -38.21
C ASP A 302 13.21 11.82 -38.88
N ARG A 303 14.05 11.15 -38.07
CA ARG A 303 15.10 10.24 -38.55
C ARG A 303 15.13 8.99 -37.69
N SER A 304 14.71 7.86 -38.25
CA SER A 304 14.80 6.56 -37.57
C SER A 304 16.20 6.36 -36.97
N GLN A 305 16.30 6.05 -35.68
CA GLN A 305 17.55 5.59 -35.04
C GLN A 305 17.89 4.14 -35.46
N ARG A 306 17.79 3.85 -36.76
CA ARG A 306 18.40 2.65 -37.31
C ARG A 306 19.91 2.85 -37.20
N PRO A 307 20.68 1.90 -36.66
CA PRO A 307 22.13 2.01 -36.65
C PRO A 307 22.62 2.30 -38.08
N THR A 308 23.44 3.33 -38.24
CA THR A 308 24.20 3.50 -39.47
C THR A 308 25.01 2.23 -39.69
N ALA A 309 25.03 1.73 -40.92
CA ALA A 309 25.84 0.57 -41.25
C ALA A 309 27.29 0.87 -40.83
N ARG A 310 27.92 -0.06 -40.09
CA ARG A 310 29.34 0.01 -39.77
C ARG A 310 30.09 0.24 -41.09
N PRO A 311 30.99 1.23 -41.19
CA PRO A 311 31.85 1.37 -42.36
C PRO A 311 32.49 0.01 -42.66
N ALA A 312 32.35 -0.48 -43.89
CA ALA A 312 33.05 -1.69 -44.29
C ALA A 312 34.55 -1.49 -43.98
N PRO A 313 35.26 -2.49 -43.42
CA PRO A 313 36.70 -2.40 -43.32
C PRO A 313 37.24 -2.09 -44.71
N ALA A 314 38.13 -1.11 -44.81
CA ALA A 314 38.83 -0.83 -46.06
C ALA A 314 39.42 -2.14 -46.57
N ALA A 315 39.24 -2.42 -47.87
CA ALA A 315 39.75 -3.65 -48.46
C ALA A 315 41.24 -3.79 -48.10
N PRO A 316 41.69 -4.97 -47.62
CA PRO A 316 43.10 -5.15 -47.33
C PRO A 316 43.91 -4.87 -48.61
N PRO A 317 45.10 -4.26 -48.51
CA PRO A 317 45.90 -3.93 -49.68
C PRO A 317 46.12 -5.19 -50.53
N THR A 318 46.05 -5.04 -51.84
CA THR A 318 45.94 -6.14 -52.82
C THR A 318 47.04 -7.20 -52.66
N GLU A 319 48.21 -6.79 -52.19
CA GLU A 319 49.37 -7.64 -51.85
C GLU A 319 49.03 -8.73 -50.81
N MET A 320 48.20 -8.41 -49.81
CA MET A 320 47.82 -9.35 -48.75
C MET A 320 46.82 -10.43 -49.24
N ILE A 321 46.05 -10.12 -50.29
CA ILE A 321 45.13 -11.09 -50.93
C ILE A 321 45.92 -12.05 -51.83
N ALA A 322 47.00 -11.58 -52.49
CA ALA A 322 47.88 -12.43 -53.29
C ALA A 322 48.58 -13.49 -52.42
N ALA A 323 49.22 -13.06 -51.31
CA ALA A 323 49.91 -13.97 -50.39
C ALA A 323 48.99 -15.04 -49.77
N LEU A 324 47.72 -14.70 -49.49
CA LEU A 324 46.76 -15.67 -48.97
C LEU A 324 46.38 -16.73 -50.02
N LYS A 325 46.39 -16.37 -51.31
CA LYS A 325 46.01 -17.26 -52.41
C LYS A 325 47.11 -18.28 -52.67
N GLU A 326 48.37 -17.85 -52.72
CA GLU A 326 49.54 -18.74 -52.83
C GLU A 326 49.62 -19.74 -51.65
N GLY A 327 49.28 -19.30 -50.43
CA GLY A 327 49.19 -20.19 -49.26
C GLY A 327 48.11 -21.26 -49.38
N VAL A 328 46.94 -20.94 -49.96
CA VAL A 328 45.85 -21.89 -50.19
C VAL A 328 46.19 -22.87 -51.32
N ASP A 329 46.77 -22.39 -52.42
CA ASP A 329 47.14 -23.23 -53.55
C ASP A 329 48.27 -24.22 -53.18
N SER A 330 49.24 -23.78 -52.36
CA SER A 330 50.28 -24.64 -51.76
C SER A 330 49.71 -25.69 -50.81
N ALA A 331 48.74 -25.33 -49.95
CA ALA A 331 48.07 -26.28 -49.06
C ALA A 331 47.27 -27.33 -49.84
N LEU A 332 46.61 -26.93 -50.95
CA LEU A 332 45.82 -27.82 -51.79
C LEU A 332 46.71 -28.78 -52.59
N ALA A 333 47.86 -28.32 -53.11
CA ALA A 333 48.84 -29.18 -53.78
C ALA A 333 49.38 -30.29 -52.85
N ASN A 334 49.72 -29.95 -51.61
CA ASN A 334 50.18 -30.91 -50.61
C ASN A 334 49.09 -31.93 -50.20
N ALA A 335 47.82 -31.51 -50.18
CA ALA A 335 46.69 -32.42 -49.89
C ALA A 335 46.42 -33.44 -51.01
N ILE A 336 46.75 -33.10 -52.26
CA ILE A 336 46.54 -33.99 -53.43
C ILE A 336 47.74 -34.92 -53.65
N GLY A 337 48.97 -34.49 -53.33
CA GLY A 337 50.18 -35.30 -53.47
C GLY A 337 50.34 -36.45 -52.48
N GLY A 338 49.62 -36.44 -51.35
CA GLY A 338 49.76 -37.46 -50.28
C GLY A 338 48.95 -38.74 -50.46
N ALA A 339 48.12 -38.86 -51.51
CA ALA A 339 47.10 -39.91 -51.62
C ALA A 339 47.53 -41.17 -52.42
N VAL A 340 48.81 -41.27 -52.82
CA VAL A 340 49.33 -42.39 -53.65
C VAL A 340 50.66 -42.96 -53.14
N ALA A 341 50.70 -43.40 -51.88
CA ALA A 341 51.63 -44.43 -51.39
C ALA A 341 51.27 -44.92 -49.98
N ALA A 342 50.47 -46.00 -49.85
CA ALA A 342 50.52 -47.01 -48.77
C ALA A 342 49.23 -47.86 -48.69
N GLU A 343 48.89 -48.59 -49.75
CA GLU A 343 48.15 -49.85 -49.55
C GLU A 343 49.15 -50.95 -49.20
N THR A 344 49.09 -51.53 -48.00
CA THR A 344 49.12 -53.01 -47.79
C THR A 344 49.02 -53.43 -46.31
N ALA A 345 48.10 -54.38 -46.06
CA ALA A 345 48.11 -55.44 -45.04
C ALA A 345 48.27 -55.12 -43.53
N SER A 346 47.17 -55.26 -42.78
CA SER A 346 46.94 -56.34 -41.77
C SER A 346 45.69 -56.01 -40.94
N ALA A 347 44.50 -56.54 -41.23
CA ALA A 347 43.98 -57.87 -40.86
C ALA A 347 43.46 -58.02 -39.40
N VAL A 348 42.12 -57.90 -39.28
CA VAL A 348 41.16 -58.77 -38.54
C VAL A 348 41.12 -58.74 -37.00
N GLU A 349 40.01 -58.23 -36.45
CA GLU A 349 39.09 -59.00 -35.57
C GLU A 349 37.65 -58.47 -35.67
N ALA A 350 36.64 -59.32 -35.43
CA ALA A 350 35.23 -59.10 -35.81
C ALA A 350 34.27 -58.85 -34.62
N ALA A 351 33.08 -58.34 -34.93
CA ALA A 351 32.10 -57.84 -33.97
C ALA A 351 31.20 -58.91 -33.31
N GLN A 352 30.68 -58.60 -32.11
CA GLN A 352 29.35 -59.04 -31.66
C GLN A 352 28.61 -57.89 -30.94
N PRO A 353 27.33 -57.61 -31.28
CA PRO A 353 26.53 -56.61 -30.58
C PRO A 353 25.77 -57.22 -29.38
N ALA A 354 25.91 -56.61 -28.19
CA ALA A 354 25.12 -56.97 -27.01
C ALA A 354 23.66 -56.48 -27.13
N ARG A 355 22.73 -57.30 -26.62
CA ARG A 355 21.28 -57.18 -26.87
C ARG A 355 20.62 -56.07 -26.03
N ILE A 356 19.70 -55.33 -26.63
CA ILE A 356 18.77 -54.44 -25.93
C ILE A 356 17.67 -55.29 -25.29
N ALA A 357 17.51 -55.21 -23.97
CA ALA A 357 16.37 -55.79 -23.26
C ALA A 357 15.18 -54.82 -23.27
N ALA A 358 14.00 -55.31 -23.65
CA ALA A 358 12.78 -54.51 -23.69
C ALA A 358 12.18 -54.31 -22.30
N ILE A 359 11.66 -53.12 -22.01
CA ILE A 359 10.81 -52.82 -20.85
C ILE A 359 9.41 -52.47 -21.36
N ALA A 360 8.40 -53.19 -20.85
CA ALA A 360 7.01 -53.04 -21.28
C ALA A 360 6.33 -51.77 -20.71
N PRO A 361 5.35 -51.19 -21.42
CA PRO A 361 4.66 -49.98 -20.97
C PRO A 361 3.66 -50.25 -19.84
N ILE A 362 3.70 -49.43 -18.79
CA ILE A 362 2.72 -49.47 -17.69
C ILE A 362 1.44 -48.72 -18.08
N GLY A 363 0.30 -49.35 -17.86
CA GLY A 363 -1.03 -48.85 -18.25
C GLY A 363 -1.54 -47.66 -17.42
N ARG A 364 -2.43 -46.90 -18.05
CA ARG A 364 -3.12 -45.71 -17.52
C ARG A 364 -4.24 -46.12 -16.54
N PRO A 365 -4.29 -45.61 -15.29
CA PRO A 365 -5.41 -45.92 -14.39
C PRO A 365 -6.73 -45.29 -14.90
N ALA A 366 -7.80 -46.09 -14.83
CA ALA A 366 -9.14 -45.69 -15.25
C ALA A 366 -9.89 -44.91 -14.15
N ARG A 367 -10.97 -44.23 -14.56
CA ARG A 367 -11.84 -43.41 -13.70
C ARG A 367 -12.78 -44.31 -12.89
N LEU A 368 -12.78 -44.19 -11.56
CA LEU A 368 -13.77 -44.84 -10.68
C LEU A 368 -15.02 -43.96 -10.53
N SER A 369 -16.18 -44.62 -10.43
CA SER A 369 -17.52 -44.03 -10.37
C SER A 369 -18.11 -44.01 -8.95
N GLU A 370 -19.05 -43.11 -8.71
CA GLU A 370 -19.76 -42.96 -7.44
C GLU A 370 -20.83 -44.06 -7.23
N THR A 371 -20.47 -45.20 -6.63
CA THR A 371 -21.37 -46.09 -5.85
C THR A 371 -20.57 -47.22 -5.19
N GLU A 372 -19.93 -46.98 -4.03
CA GLU A 372 -19.40 -48.05 -3.16
C GLU A 372 -18.95 -47.52 -1.76
N VAL A 373 -19.77 -46.66 -1.13
CA VAL A 373 -19.53 -46.17 0.25
C VAL A 373 -20.80 -46.33 1.10
N GLU A 374 -21.37 -47.53 1.11
CA GLU A 374 -22.31 -48.00 2.13
C GLU A 374 -22.06 -49.50 2.35
N VAL A 375 -21.48 -49.81 3.53
CA VAL A 375 -21.42 -51.06 4.33
C VAL A 375 -20.07 -51.07 5.06
N ALA A 376 -19.91 -50.14 6.00
CA ALA A 376 -18.82 -50.10 6.97
C ALA A 376 -19.31 -49.44 8.29
N VAL A 377 -20.56 -49.72 8.65
CA VAL A 377 -21.20 -49.32 9.91
C VAL A 377 -21.93 -50.56 10.44
N VAL A 378 -21.90 -50.76 11.76
CA VAL A 378 -22.49 -51.90 12.50
C VAL A 378 -21.70 -53.23 12.41
N ALA A 379 -20.69 -53.40 13.26
CA ALA A 379 -20.52 -54.60 14.11
C ALA A 379 -19.21 -54.57 14.94
N ALA A 380 -19.25 -54.00 16.17
CA ALA A 380 -18.42 -54.44 17.31
C ALA A 380 -18.93 -53.77 18.59
N ILE A 381 -19.22 -54.56 19.62
CA ILE A 381 -19.74 -54.15 20.93
C ILE A 381 -18.79 -54.70 22.01
N ALA A 382 -18.46 -53.91 23.04
CA ALA A 382 -18.34 -54.31 24.46
C ALA A 382 -17.30 -53.50 25.28
N ALA A 383 -17.52 -53.47 26.60
CA ALA A 383 -16.61 -53.10 27.69
C ALA A 383 -16.31 -51.60 27.95
N ALA A 384 -17.18 -50.97 28.78
CA ALA A 384 -16.78 -49.98 29.79
C ALA A 384 -16.28 -50.73 31.07
N PRO A 385 -15.76 -50.10 32.17
CA PRO A 385 -16.37 -48.98 32.93
C PRO A 385 -15.29 -47.95 33.42
N ALA A 386 -15.46 -47.02 34.38
CA ALA A 386 -16.57 -46.60 35.26
C ALA A 386 -16.44 -45.09 35.58
N ALA A 387 -17.55 -44.45 35.99
CA ALA A 387 -17.52 -43.19 36.77
C ALA A 387 -17.57 -43.51 38.29
N PRO A 388 -17.63 -42.51 39.20
CA PRO A 388 -18.95 -41.94 39.49
C PRO A 388 -18.98 -40.41 39.72
N ALA A 389 -20.20 -39.88 39.74
CA ALA A 389 -20.56 -38.51 40.09
C ALA A 389 -21.64 -38.51 41.18
N THR A 390 -21.86 -37.36 41.83
CA THR A 390 -23.10 -37.00 42.53
C THR A 390 -23.30 -35.47 42.38
N LEU A 391 -24.37 -34.97 41.74
CA LEU A 391 -25.80 -34.90 42.17
C LEU A 391 -26.04 -33.84 43.27
N ALA A 392 -27.09 -33.00 43.24
CA ALA A 392 -28.21 -32.84 42.28
C ALA A 392 -28.96 -31.49 42.47
N ALA A 393 -29.88 -31.16 41.53
CA ALA A 393 -31.20 -30.50 41.74
C ALA A 393 -31.24 -29.04 42.31
N LEU A 394 -32.28 -28.20 42.23
CA LEU A 394 -33.53 -27.98 41.42
C LEU A 394 -34.03 -26.54 41.75
N ALA A 395 -34.99 -25.84 41.10
CA ALA A 395 -35.86 -26.09 39.94
C ALA A 395 -36.04 -24.81 39.07
N GLU A 396 -37.24 -24.20 39.02
CA GLU A 396 -37.67 -23.06 38.18
C GLU A 396 -38.28 -21.89 39.00
N VAL A 397 -38.56 -20.77 38.32
CA VAL A 397 -39.69 -19.81 38.43
C VAL A 397 -39.23 -18.34 38.30
N ALA A 398 -40.05 -17.53 37.61
CA ALA A 398 -39.88 -16.08 37.35
C ALA A 398 -41.16 -15.32 37.81
N PRO A 399 -41.30 -13.99 37.69
CA PRO A 399 -40.33 -12.87 37.62
C PRO A 399 -40.64 -11.73 38.65
N ALA A 400 -39.95 -10.58 38.50
CA ALA A 400 -40.40 -9.19 38.78
C ALA A 400 -39.98 -8.46 40.08
N ALA A 401 -39.69 -7.16 39.85
CA ALA A 401 -39.83 -5.96 40.70
C ALA A 401 -38.83 -5.59 41.84
N ASP A 402 -38.59 -4.28 41.87
CA ASP A 402 -38.13 -3.35 42.92
C ASP A 402 -36.74 -3.42 43.58
N GLU A 403 -36.14 -2.22 43.70
CA GLU A 403 -35.02 -1.91 44.60
C GLU A 403 -35.50 -1.88 46.07
N PRO A 404 -34.56 -1.91 47.04
CA PRO A 404 -34.33 -0.61 47.68
C PRO A 404 -32.88 -0.26 48.01
N ALA A 405 -32.75 1.05 48.20
CA ALA A 405 -31.61 1.86 48.58
C ALA A 405 -30.74 1.45 49.79
N LEU A 406 -29.47 1.89 49.71
CA LEU A 406 -28.61 2.44 50.78
C LEU A 406 -28.16 1.57 51.97
N GLN A 407 -26.83 1.46 52.10
CA GLN A 407 -26.13 1.58 53.39
C GLN A 407 -24.72 2.18 53.20
N GLU A 408 -24.37 3.20 53.99
CA GLU A 408 -23.06 3.86 54.00
C GLU A 408 -22.16 3.32 55.14
N ALA A 409 -20.83 3.38 54.94
CA ALA A 409 -19.78 3.75 55.92
C ALA A 409 -18.39 3.19 55.50
N PRO A 410 -17.26 3.71 56.00
CA PRO A 410 -16.91 5.13 56.18
C PRO A 410 -15.51 5.46 55.57
N ALA A 411 -15.03 6.69 55.75
CA ALA A 411 -13.81 7.21 55.11
C ALA A 411 -12.54 7.19 55.99
N SER A 412 -11.37 7.10 55.35
CA SER A 412 -10.08 7.79 55.62
C SER A 412 -8.96 7.13 54.77
N VAL A 413 -7.81 7.72 54.43
CA VAL A 413 -7.09 8.93 54.90
C VAL A 413 -6.55 9.74 53.70
N ALA A 414 -6.25 11.03 53.92
CA ALA A 414 -5.53 11.98 53.04
C ALA A 414 -4.08 11.50 52.68
N GLN A 415 -3.24 12.18 51.87
CA GLN A 415 -3.05 13.64 51.74
C GLN A 415 -2.12 14.07 50.57
N ALA A 416 -2.33 15.29 50.04
CA ALA A 416 -1.39 16.16 49.29
C ALA A 416 -0.77 15.66 47.94
N VAL A 417 -0.40 16.51 46.97
CA VAL A 417 -0.04 17.94 47.01
C VAL A 417 -0.66 18.72 45.83
N ALA A 418 -0.95 20.01 46.03
CA ALA A 418 -1.51 20.91 45.01
C ALA A 418 -0.47 21.92 44.49
N ALA A 419 -0.59 22.32 43.21
CA ALA A 419 0.08 23.51 42.66
C ALA A 419 -0.75 24.17 41.54
N ALA A 420 -1.33 25.32 41.91
CA ALA A 420 -1.36 26.59 41.19
C ALA A 420 -1.77 26.66 39.69
N VAL A 421 -2.89 27.36 39.45
CA VAL A 421 -3.34 27.86 38.14
C VAL A 421 -3.19 29.40 38.12
N PRO A 422 -2.60 30.01 37.07
CA PRO A 422 -2.71 31.45 36.85
C PRO A 422 -3.93 31.81 35.99
N ALA A 423 -4.62 32.88 36.37
CA ALA A 423 -5.77 33.47 35.67
C ALA A 423 -5.34 34.33 34.46
N PRO A 424 -6.25 34.68 33.53
CA PRO A 424 -5.88 35.33 32.26
C PRO A 424 -5.66 36.85 32.40
N VAL A 425 -4.71 37.38 31.63
CA VAL A 425 -4.47 38.83 31.49
C VAL A 425 -5.27 39.39 30.30
N ALA A 426 -5.83 40.58 30.49
CA ALA A 426 -6.76 41.22 29.57
C ALA A 426 -6.11 41.72 28.26
N ALA A 427 -6.93 41.84 27.21
CA ALA A 427 -6.59 42.52 25.97
C ALA A 427 -6.87 44.04 26.05
N PRO A 428 -6.07 44.90 25.39
CA PRO A 428 -6.44 46.28 25.14
C PRO A 428 -7.37 46.41 23.92
N ALA A 429 -8.25 47.42 23.96
CA ALA A 429 -9.27 47.67 22.95
C ALA A 429 -8.72 48.38 21.69
N ALA A 430 -9.57 48.45 20.66
CA ALA A 430 -9.26 49.07 19.38
C ALA A 430 -9.10 50.59 19.45
N ALA A 431 -8.17 51.13 18.66
CA ALA A 431 -8.14 52.52 18.27
C ALA A 431 -8.44 52.61 16.76
N SER A 432 -9.43 53.44 16.40
CA SER A 432 -9.74 53.76 15.00
C SER A 432 -8.98 55.01 14.58
N ALA A 433 -8.46 55.07 13.36
CA ALA A 433 -8.77 56.14 12.38
C ALA A 433 -7.85 56.15 11.13
N ILE A 434 -8.35 56.87 10.12
CA ILE A 434 -7.67 57.49 8.96
C ILE A 434 -7.28 56.60 7.76
N ARG A 435 -7.97 56.86 6.64
CA ARG A 435 -7.55 56.50 5.27
C ARG A 435 -6.34 57.35 4.86
N GLY A 436 -5.28 56.71 4.36
CA GLY A 436 -4.16 57.41 3.71
C GLY A 436 -3.74 56.70 2.41
N ASN A 437 -3.84 57.39 1.28
CA ASN A 437 -3.30 56.90 0.00
C ASN A 437 -1.77 57.01 0.02
N GLY A 438 -1.06 55.88 -0.05
CA GLY A 438 0.39 55.85 -0.18
C GLY A 438 0.84 54.63 -0.99
N LYS A 439 1.46 54.87 -2.16
CA LYS A 439 2.07 53.80 -2.97
C LYS A 439 3.35 53.32 -2.28
N PRO A 440 3.56 52.02 -2.04
CA PRO A 440 4.82 51.53 -1.50
C PRO A 440 5.91 51.54 -2.59
N THR A 441 7.02 52.23 -2.31
CA THR A 441 8.27 52.18 -3.07
C THR A 441 8.98 50.85 -2.85
N TYR A 442 9.53 50.27 -3.91
CA TYR A 442 10.29 49.01 -3.83
C TYR A 442 11.71 49.28 -3.34
N VAL A 443 12.13 48.59 -2.26
CA VAL A 443 13.53 48.51 -1.84
C VAL A 443 14.12 47.21 -2.36
N THR A 444 15.08 47.31 -3.28
CA THR A 444 15.70 46.16 -3.94
C THR A 444 16.76 45.52 -3.04
N ALA A 445 16.44 44.39 -2.39
CA ALA A 445 17.42 43.59 -1.68
C ALA A 445 18.13 42.61 -2.63
N THR A 446 19.44 42.78 -2.82
CA THR A 446 20.27 41.90 -3.64
C THR A 446 20.47 40.54 -2.98
N ARG A 447 20.09 39.47 -3.69
CA ARG A 447 20.22 38.08 -3.21
C ARG A 447 21.57 37.51 -3.62
N SER A 448 22.42 37.22 -2.64
CA SER A 448 23.70 36.52 -2.89
C SER A 448 23.47 35.10 -3.46
N LEU A 449 24.32 34.69 -4.40
CA LEU A 449 24.26 33.41 -5.07
C LEU A 449 24.95 32.33 -4.23
N VAL A 450 24.25 31.23 -3.95
CA VAL A 450 24.81 30.06 -3.28
C VAL A 450 25.20 29.02 -4.34
N ASP A 451 26.47 28.62 -4.30
CA ASP A 451 27.10 27.67 -5.21
C ASP A 451 26.53 26.23 -5.04
N PRO A 452 26.10 25.54 -6.11
CA PRO A 452 25.50 24.21 -6.00
C PRO A 452 26.53 23.09 -5.82
N ARG A 453 26.50 22.44 -4.65
CA ARG A 453 27.25 21.18 -4.41
C ARG A 453 26.84 20.08 -5.40
N PRO A 454 27.78 19.19 -5.79
CA PRO A 454 27.56 18.21 -6.87
C PRO A 454 26.48 17.18 -6.52
N ARG A 455 25.75 16.74 -7.55
CA ARG A 455 24.68 15.73 -7.42
C ARG A 455 25.27 14.32 -7.41
N GLU A 456 24.88 13.53 -6.43
CA GLU A 456 25.20 12.10 -6.37
C GLU A 456 24.44 11.33 -7.46
N VAL A 457 25.18 10.57 -8.27
CA VAL A 457 24.62 9.80 -9.39
C VAL A 457 24.35 8.37 -8.94
N VAL A 458 23.08 8.04 -8.68
CA VAL A 458 22.66 6.66 -8.43
C VAL A 458 22.68 5.87 -9.74
N THR A 459 23.81 5.24 -10.04
CA THR A 459 23.97 4.32 -11.16
C THR A 459 23.14 3.05 -10.92
N ARG A 460 22.20 2.75 -11.82
CA ARG A 460 21.63 1.41 -11.92
C ARG A 460 22.67 0.52 -12.61
N ALA A 461 22.91 -0.68 -12.07
CA ALA A 461 23.87 -1.63 -12.64
C ALA A 461 23.55 -1.92 -14.11
N SER A 462 24.43 -1.48 -15.02
CA SER A 462 24.32 -1.80 -16.45
C SER A 462 25.04 -3.11 -16.72
N THR A 463 24.37 -4.05 -17.39
CA THR A 463 24.93 -5.36 -17.74
C THR A 463 25.92 -5.32 -18.93
N SER A 464 26.37 -4.13 -19.31
CA SER A 464 27.13 -3.85 -20.53
C SER A 464 28.61 -3.51 -20.28
N GLY A 465 29.22 -4.02 -19.21
CA GLY A 465 30.65 -3.78 -18.95
C GLY A 465 31.27 -4.38 -17.68
N GLY A 466 30.49 -4.94 -16.75
CA GLY A 466 31.02 -5.59 -15.55
C GLY A 466 31.07 -7.12 -15.65
N ARG A 467 32.12 -7.74 -15.10
CA ARG A 467 32.19 -9.18 -14.83
C ARG A 467 31.22 -9.52 -13.69
N HIS A 468 29.97 -9.82 -14.04
CA HIS A 468 28.91 -10.13 -13.08
C HIS A 468 28.55 -11.60 -13.07
N TRP A 469 28.40 -12.16 -11.88
CA TRP A 469 27.86 -13.49 -11.70
C TRP A 469 26.34 -13.49 -11.92
N ALA A 470 25.83 -14.69 -12.22
CA ALA A 470 24.42 -14.96 -12.38
C ALA A 470 24.03 -16.27 -11.69
N ILE A 471 22.72 -16.47 -11.49
CA ILE A 471 22.16 -17.77 -11.16
C ILE A 471 21.10 -18.14 -12.20
N THR A 472 21.03 -19.43 -12.54
CA THR A 472 19.97 -19.99 -13.39
C THR A 472 19.10 -20.96 -12.58
N LEU A 473 17.78 -20.82 -12.71
CA LEU A 473 16.81 -21.72 -12.07
C LEU A 473 16.47 -22.95 -12.94
N GLY A 474 17.05 -23.04 -14.14
CA GLY A 474 16.80 -24.10 -15.11
C GLY A 474 15.98 -23.66 -16.33
N LYS A 475 15.50 -24.66 -17.08
CA LYS A 475 14.79 -24.49 -18.35
C LYS A 475 13.29 -24.73 -18.20
N PHE A 476 12.51 -23.91 -18.88
CA PHE A 476 11.05 -23.93 -18.85
C PHE A 476 10.46 -24.02 -20.26
N PRO A 477 9.30 -24.69 -20.44
CA PRO A 477 8.72 -24.94 -21.76
C PRO A 477 8.15 -23.68 -22.42
N SER A 478 7.85 -22.63 -21.65
CA SER A 478 7.38 -21.34 -22.16
C SER A 478 8.05 -20.17 -21.43
N ARG A 479 8.07 -19.03 -22.11
CA ARG A 479 8.56 -17.76 -21.55
C ARG A 479 7.79 -17.38 -20.28
N ASP A 480 6.46 -17.52 -20.29
CA ASP A 480 5.62 -17.15 -19.14
C ASP A 480 5.88 -18.04 -17.92
N ALA A 481 6.24 -19.31 -18.13
CA ALA A 481 6.66 -20.20 -17.05
C ALA A 481 7.99 -19.75 -16.44
N ALA A 482 8.96 -19.35 -17.28
CA ALA A 482 10.23 -18.77 -16.83
C ALA A 482 10.05 -17.41 -16.11
N GLU A 483 9.17 -16.52 -16.59
CA GLU A 483 8.90 -15.24 -15.93
C GLU A 483 8.14 -15.43 -14.60
N ARG A 484 7.20 -16.39 -14.55
CA ARG A 484 6.45 -16.73 -13.32
C ARG A 484 7.33 -17.31 -12.23
N ILE A 485 8.27 -18.20 -12.56
CA ILE A 485 9.21 -18.73 -11.56
C ILE A 485 10.17 -17.64 -11.08
N LEU A 486 10.70 -16.80 -11.97
CA LEU A 486 11.55 -15.66 -11.58
C LEU A 486 10.83 -14.70 -10.63
N LEU A 487 9.54 -14.41 -10.86
CA LEU A 487 8.74 -13.60 -9.96
C LEU A 487 8.51 -14.31 -8.60
N LYS A 488 8.15 -15.58 -8.61
CA LYS A 488 7.92 -16.38 -7.38
C LYS A 488 9.19 -16.48 -6.53
N THR A 489 10.33 -16.75 -7.15
CA THR A 489 11.62 -16.91 -6.47
C THR A 489 12.17 -15.56 -5.97
N ALA A 490 12.01 -14.47 -6.74
CA ALA A 490 12.38 -13.12 -6.27
C ALA A 490 11.59 -12.69 -5.02
N LEU A 491 10.30 -13.06 -4.93
CA LEU A 491 9.47 -12.79 -3.75
C LEU A 491 9.80 -13.70 -2.56
N ALA A 492 10.34 -14.90 -2.80
CA ALA A 492 10.70 -15.86 -1.77
C ALA A 492 12.11 -15.62 -1.17
N GLU A 493 13.03 -15.00 -1.92
CA GLU A 493 14.42 -14.73 -1.53
C GLU A 493 14.82 -13.25 -1.74
N ILE A 494 13.95 -12.33 -1.32
CA ILE A 494 14.16 -10.87 -1.44
C ILE A 494 15.53 -10.44 -0.89
N GLU A 495 15.98 -11.02 0.23
CA GLU A 495 17.25 -10.66 0.88
C GLU A 495 18.50 -10.87 -0.01
N THR A 496 18.47 -11.82 -0.94
CA THR A 496 19.63 -12.14 -1.80
C THR A 496 19.45 -11.69 -3.25
N LEU A 497 18.21 -11.55 -3.72
CA LEU A 497 17.88 -11.29 -5.13
C LEU A 497 17.26 -9.91 -5.40
N ASP A 498 17.05 -9.05 -4.39
CA ASP A 498 16.54 -7.66 -4.54
C ASP A 498 17.23 -6.87 -5.66
N GLN A 499 18.56 -6.89 -5.67
CA GLN A 499 19.37 -6.11 -6.62
C GLN A 499 19.65 -6.84 -7.94
N ALA A 500 19.15 -8.07 -8.12
CA ALA A 500 19.42 -8.89 -9.28
C ALA A 500 18.43 -8.66 -10.43
N LEU A 501 18.95 -8.55 -11.65
CA LEU A 501 18.14 -8.35 -12.85
C LEU A 501 17.58 -9.70 -13.34
N ARG A 502 16.25 -9.81 -13.40
CA ARG A 502 15.54 -10.96 -13.96
C ARG A 502 15.67 -10.95 -15.48
N LYS A 503 16.19 -12.04 -16.06
CA LYS A 503 16.41 -12.19 -17.51
C LYS A 503 16.01 -13.60 -17.97
N VAL A 504 15.06 -13.67 -18.89
CA VAL A 504 14.74 -14.91 -19.62
C VAL A 504 15.57 -14.96 -20.90
N ILE A 505 16.22 -16.09 -21.16
CA ILE A 505 17.02 -16.32 -22.37
C ILE A 505 16.38 -17.47 -23.15
N GLN A 506 16.06 -17.23 -24.42
CA GLN A 506 15.54 -18.26 -25.31
C GLN A 506 16.70 -19.09 -25.88
N ARG A 507 16.56 -20.42 -25.83
CA ARG A 507 17.48 -21.41 -26.41
C ARG A 507 16.70 -22.33 -27.35
N SER A 508 17.42 -23.13 -28.14
CA SER A 508 16.84 -24.15 -29.03
C SER A 508 15.98 -25.20 -28.30
N ASN A 509 16.19 -25.40 -26.99
CA ASN A 509 15.46 -26.35 -26.15
C ASN A 509 14.72 -25.72 -24.97
N GLY A 510 14.25 -24.46 -25.10
CA GLY A 510 13.34 -23.82 -24.15
C GLY A 510 13.79 -22.46 -23.65
N PHE A 511 13.22 -22.02 -22.53
CA PHE A 511 13.47 -20.71 -21.93
C PHE A 511 14.22 -20.84 -20.59
N GLU A 512 15.43 -20.31 -20.52
CA GLU A 512 16.25 -20.29 -19.30
C GLU A 512 15.85 -19.11 -18.41
N ALA A 513 15.56 -19.40 -17.14
CA ALA A 513 15.20 -18.41 -16.13
C ALA A 513 16.42 -17.98 -15.33
N ASN A 514 16.90 -16.74 -15.51
CA ASN A 514 18.15 -16.27 -14.90
C ASN A 514 17.96 -15.00 -14.05
N PHE A 515 18.77 -14.89 -13.00
CA PHE A 515 19.06 -13.63 -12.30
C PHE A 515 20.51 -13.23 -12.59
N VAL A 516 20.74 -12.02 -13.11
CA VAL A 516 22.06 -11.53 -13.52
C VAL A 516 22.43 -10.24 -12.76
N GLY A 517 23.72 -9.91 -12.69
CA GLY A 517 24.19 -8.73 -11.95
C GLY A 517 24.48 -8.99 -10.48
N LEU A 518 24.75 -10.25 -10.11
CA LEU A 518 25.13 -10.65 -8.75
C LEU A 518 26.65 -10.57 -8.57
N SER A 519 27.09 -10.48 -7.32
CA SER A 519 28.45 -10.89 -6.91
C SER A 519 28.49 -12.39 -6.69
N GLU A 520 29.69 -12.98 -6.74
CA GLU A 520 29.97 -14.41 -6.51
C GLU A 520 29.35 -14.89 -5.19
N GLU A 521 29.70 -14.23 -4.08
CA GLU A 521 29.19 -14.50 -2.74
C GLU A 521 27.65 -14.51 -2.67
N ARG A 522 26.98 -13.59 -3.40
CA ARG A 522 25.52 -13.51 -3.43
C ARG A 522 24.90 -14.59 -4.30
N ALA A 523 25.54 -14.95 -5.42
CA ALA A 523 25.09 -16.07 -6.26
C ALA A 523 25.15 -17.39 -5.50
N ASP A 524 26.26 -17.65 -4.79
CA ASP A 524 26.44 -18.84 -3.94
C ASP A 524 25.49 -18.86 -2.74
N LEU A 525 25.28 -17.71 -2.08
CA LEU A 525 24.33 -17.62 -0.96
C LEU A 525 22.89 -17.84 -1.45
N ALA A 526 22.51 -17.28 -2.59
CA ALA A 526 21.20 -17.47 -3.20
C ALA A 526 20.98 -18.95 -3.57
N CYS A 527 21.92 -19.59 -4.28
CA CYS A 527 21.77 -21.00 -4.64
C CYS A 527 21.75 -21.93 -3.42
N ARG A 528 22.54 -21.67 -2.36
CA ARG A 528 22.43 -22.45 -1.11
C ARG A 528 21.06 -22.34 -0.44
N ARG A 529 20.48 -21.13 -0.37
CA ARG A 529 19.13 -20.90 0.19
C ARG A 529 18.03 -21.54 -0.67
N LEU A 530 18.17 -21.52 -1.99
CA LEU A 530 17.24 -22.16 -2.92
C LEU A 530 17.31 -23.69 -2.89
N ALA A 531 18.52 -24.26 -2.80
CA ALA A 531 18.72 -25.70 -2.65
C ALA A 531 18.12 -26.22 -1.33
N ALA A 532 18.25 -25.49 -0.22
CA ALA A 532 17.60 -25.80 1.06
C ALA A 532 16.06 -25.79 0.99
N ARG A 533 15.48 -25.18 -0.06
CA ARG A 533 14.04 -25.17 -0.37
C ARG A 533 13.68 -26.10 -1.54
N GLN A 534 14.55 -27.04 -1.88
CA GLN A 534 14.39 -28.00 -2.99
C GLN A 534 14.14 -27.33 -4.36
N GLN A 535 14.66 -26.11 -4.56
CA GLN A 535 14.63 -25.44 -5.87
C GLN A 535 15.96 -25.62 -6.59
N THR A 536 15.87 -25.89 -7.90
CA THR A 536 17.02 -25.94 -8.80
C THR A 536 17.69 -24.57 -8.90
N CYS A 537 18.99 -24.52 -8.66
CA CYS A 537 19.82 -23.33 -8.82
C CYS A 537 21.24 -23.74 -9.22
N LEU A 538 21.77 -23.13 -10.27
CA LEU A 538 23.16 -23.25 -10.68
C LEU A 538 23.77 -21.86 -10.78
N THR A 539 24.96 -21.67 -10.22
CA THR A 539 25.73 -20.44 -10.37
C THR A 539 26.40 -20.40 -11.75
N VAL A 540 26.47 -19.22 -12.34
CA VAL A 540 27.04 -18.98 -13.67
C VAL A 540 28.04 -17.84 -13.54
N GLY A 541 29.29 -18.13 -13.91
CA GLY A 541 30.39 -17.17 -13.88
C GLY A 541 30.26 -16.04 -14.92
N PRO A 542 31.05 -14.97 -14.74
CA PRO A 542 31.07 -13.78 -15.60
C PRO A 542 31.78 -13.97 -16.94
#